data_AF-A0A1X1EYK7-F1
#
_entry.id   AF-A0A1X1EYK7-F1
#
_cell.length_a   1.000
_cell.length_b   1.000
_cell.length_c   1.000
_cell.angle_alpha   90.00
_cell.angle_beta   90.00
_cell.angle_gamma   90.00
#
_symmetry.space_group_name_H-M   'P 1'
#
loop_
_entity.id
_entity.type
_entity.pdbx_description
1 polymer ?
#
loop_
_entity_poly.entity_id
_entity_poly.type
_entity_poly.pdbx_seq_one_letter_code
_entity_poly.pdbx_strand_id
1 'polypeptide(L)' 'MRNIEIHKFDADTEALAAIITKARVEERKDRALAVSERLVELAVHVHQKGLSGIEAADLIRREAERYQNESQELH' A
#
# COMPACT_ATOMS: atom_id res chain seq x y z
N MET A 1 42.26 -4.29 27.76
CA MET A 1 41.17 -5.14 27.23
C MET A 1 39.85 -4.52 27.65
N ARG A 2 38.95 -4.20 26.71
CA ARG A 2 37.67 -3.53 26.98
C ARG A 2 36.60 -4.63 27.00
N ASN A 3 35.91 -4.81 28.12
CA ASN A 3 34.83 -5.78 28.24
C ASN A 3 33.74 -5.45 27.22
N ILE A 4 33.37 -6.41 26.39
CA ILE A 4 32.18 -6.31 25.54
C ILE A 4 31.02 -6.81 26.39
N GLU A 5 30.17 -5.88 26.85
CA GLU A 5 28.92 -6.22 27.52
C GLU A 5 27.92 -6.66 26.46
N ILE A 6 27.58 -7.96 26.47
CA ILE A 6 26.51 -8.49 25.62
C ILE A 6 25.19 -8.19 26.32
N HIS A 7 24.49 -7.15 25.89
CA HIS A 7 23.12 -6.92 26.31
C HIS A 7 22.21 -7.94 25.59
N LYS A 8 21.71 -8.93 26.34
CA LYS A 8 20.65 -9.80 25.85
C LYS A 8 19.36 -8.98 25.77
N PHE A 9 18.95 -8.68 24.55
CA PHE A 9 17.65 -8.08 24.29
C PHE A 9 16.60 -9.19 24.41
N ASP A 10 15.99 -9.33 25.59
CA ASP A 10 14.85 -10.22 25.80
C ASP A 10 13.59 -9.51 25.31
N ALA A 11 13.52 -9.30 23.99
CA ALA A 11 12.28 -8.87 23.40
C ALA A 11 11.31 -10.02 23.47
N ASP A 12 10.13 -9.74 24.03
CA ASP A 12 8.99 -10.62 23.88
C ASP A 12 8.67 -10.72 22.37
N THR A 13 9.18 -11.81 21.78
CA THR A 13 9.09 -12.07 20.34
C THR A 13 7.64 -12.22 19.90
N GLU A 14 6.76 -12.63 20.82
CA GLU A 14 5.32 -12.71 20.61
C GLU A 14 4.70 -11.32 20.56
N ALA A 15 5.08 -10.42 21.47
CA ALA A 15 4.65 -9.02 21.43
C ALA A 15 5.12 -8.32 20.14
N LEU A 16 6.37 -8.56 19.69
CA LEU A 16 6.87 -8.03 18.42
C LEU A 16 6.11 -8.60 17.21
N ALA A 17 5.84 -9.91 17.19
CA ALA A 17 5.06 -10.54 16.12
C ALA A 17 3.64 -9.98 16.04
N ALA A 18 3.02 -9.70 17.19
CA ALA A 18 1.70 -9.08 17.27
C ALA A 18 1.70 -7.65 16.69
N ILE A 19 2.71 -6.84 17.01
CA ILE A 19 2.86 -5.48 16.48
C ILE A 19 3.04 -5.50 14.96
N ILE A 20 3.92 -6.36 14.44
CA ILE A 20 4.16 -6.51 12.99
C ILE A 20 2.88 -6.95 12.28
N THR A 21 2.15 -7.91 12.86
CA THR A 21 0.88 -8.39 12.30
C THR A 21 -0.16 -7.28 12.24
N LYS A 22 -0.29 -6.49 13.32
CA LYS A 22 -1.19 -5.33 13.36
C LYS A 22 -0.82 -4.30 12.29
N ALA A 23 0.46 -3.93 12.21
CA ALA A 23 0.95 -2.96 11.23
C ALA A 23 0.67 -3.40 9.79
N ARG A 24 0.87 -4.68 9.46
CA ARG A 24 0.53 -5.24 8.13
C ARG A 24 -0.96 -5.19 7.82
N VAL A 25 -1.83 -5.36 8.81
CA VAL A 25 -3.28 -5.26 8.62
C VAL A 25 -3.69 -3.81 8.40
N GLU A 26 -3.16 -2.88 9.17
CA GLU A 26 -3.39 -1.44 9.00
C GLU A 26 -2.93 -0.96 7.62
N GLU A 27 -1.70 -1.31 7.23
CA GLU A 27 -1.17 -1.02 5.90
C GLU A 27 -2.07 -1.54 4.77
N ARG A 28 -2.57 -2.78 4.87
CA ARG A 28 -3.49 -3.35 3.87
C ARG A 28 -4.80 -2.56 3.78
N LYS A 29 -5.33 -2.11 4.92
CA LYS A 29 -6.55 -1.29 4.96
C LYS A 29 -6.30 0.06 4.32
N ASP A 30 -5.21 0.72 4.65
CA ASP A 30 -4.86 2.03 4.11
C ASP A 30 -4.63 1.97 2.59
N ARG A 31 -3.95 0.92 2.11
CA ARG A 31 -3.79 0.66 0.67
C ARG A 31 -5.13 0.44 -0.02
N ALA A 32 -6.02 -0.37 0.56
CA ALA A 32 -7.34 -0.61 -0.01
C ALA A 32 -8.19 0.66 -0.06
N LEU A 33 -8.10 1.50 0.97
CA LEU A 33 -8.76 2.80 1.01
C LEU A 33 -8.24 3.72 -0.10
N ALA A 34 -6.92 3.89 -0.20
CA ALA A 34 -6.30 4.72 -1.23
C ALA A 34 -6.68 4.29 -2.65
N VAL A 35 -6.71 2.97 -2.91
CA VAL A 35 -7.19 2.43 -4.20
C VAL A 35 -8.66 2.79 -4.43
N SER A 36 -9.52 2.63 -3.42
CA SER A 36 -10.95 2.91 -3.58
C SER A 36 -11.25 4.39 -3.84
N GLU A 37 -10.58 5.29 -3.14
CA GLU A 37 -10.74 6.75 -3.32
C GLU A 37 -10.36 7.15 -4.75
N ARG A 38 -9.25 6.60 -5.21
CA ARG A 38 -8.73 6.90 -6.53
C ARG A 38 -9.57 6.30 -7.67
N LEU A 39 -10.20 5.14 -7.47
CA LEU A 39 -11.20 4.62 -8.41
C LEU A 39 -12.41 5.57 -8.51
N VAL A 40 -12.83 6.18 -7.41
CA VAL A 40 -13.90 7.20 -7.41
C VAL A 40 -13.46 8.44 -8.18
N GLU A 41 -12.26 8.96 -7.93
CA GLU A 41 -11.71 10.08 -8.69
C GLU A 41 -11.67 9.80 -10.20
N LEU A 42 -11.25 8.60 -10.58
CA LEU A 42 -11.19 8.18 -11.98
C LEU A 42 -12.58 8.17 -12.62
N ALA A 43 -13.58 7.62 -11.92
CA ALA A 43 -14.96 7.61 -12.39
C ALA A 43 -15.53 9.02 -12.55
N VAL A 44 -15.26 9.91 -11.59
CA VAL A 44 -15.64 11.33 -11.66
C VAL A 44 -14.96 12.00 -12.86
N HIS A 45 -13.68 11.73 -13.09
CA HIS A 45 -12.94 12.29 -14.22
C HIS A 45 -13.52 11.84 -15.56
N VAL A 46 -13.79 10.53 -15.72
CA VAL A 46 -14.45 9.96 -16.90
C VAL A 46 -15.78 10.65 -17.17
N HIS A 47 -16.60 10.82 -16.13
CA HIS A 47 -17.90 11.46 -16.23
C HIS A 47 -17.81 12.95 -16.60
N GLN A 48 -16.98 13.72 -15.89
CA GLN A 48 -16.82 15.17 -16.10
C GLN A 48 -16.23 15.52 -17.47
N LYS A 49 -15.38 14.65 -18.01
CA LYS A 49 -14.74 14.84 -19.32
C LYS A 49 -15.54 14.21 -20.46
N GLY A 50 -16.61 13.47 -20.18
CA GLY A 50 -17.42 12.78 -21.19
C GLY A 50 -16.60 11.79 -22.01
N LEU A 51 -15.65 11.09 -21.36
CA LEU A 51 -14.73 10.19 -22.06
C LEU A 51 -15.49 9.01 -22.66
N SER A 52 -15.05 8.60 -23.85
CA SER A 52 -15.51 7.38 -24.49
C SER A 52 -15.11 6.13 -23.68
N GLY A 53 -15.77 5.01 -23.94
CA GLY A 53 -15.42 3.74 -23.31
C GLY A 53 -13.96 3.32 -23.57
N ILE A 54 -13.40 3.70 -24.72
CA ILE A 54 -12.00 3.42 -25.06
C ILE A 54 -11.05 4.25 -24.18
N GLU A 55 -11.30 5.55 -24.06
CA GLU A 55 -10.49 6.46 -23.22
C GLU A 55 -10.59 6.09 -21.74
N ALA A 56 -11.78 5.72 -21.28
CA ALA A 56 -11.98 5.24 -19.91
C ALA A 56 -11.20 3.93 -19.66
N ALA A 57 -11.21 2.99 -20.60
CA ALA A 57 -10.46 1.75 -20.50
C ALA A 57 -8.94 2.00 -20.46
N ASP A 58 -8.43 2.92 -21.28
CA ASP A 58 -7.02 3.30 -21.27
C ASP A 58 -6.61 3.96 -19.95
N LEU A 59 -7.46 4.82 -19.38
CA LEU A 59 -7.23 5.42 -18.08
C LEU A 59 -7.20 4.38 -16.96
N ILE A 60 -8.14 3.43 -16.95
CA ILE A 60 -8.17 2.32 -15.99
C ILE A 60 -6.90 1.47 -16.10
N ARG A 61 -6.44 1.18 -17.32
CA ARG A 61 -5.21 0.40 -17.53
C ARG A 61 -3.97 1.13 -16.98
N ARG A 62 -3.82 2.42 -17.25
CA ARG A 62 -2.72 3.24 -16.69
C ARG A 62 -2.75 3.29 -15.17
N GLU A 63 -3.96 3.40 -14.61
CA GLU A 63 -4.16 3.40 -13.15
C GLU A 63 -3.77 2.04 -12.54
N ALA A 64 -4.12 0.93 -13.19
CA ALA A 64 -3.72 -0.41 -12.80
C ALA A 64 -2.20 -0.63 -12.90
N GLU A 65 -1.55 -0.14 -13.96
CA GLU A 65 -0.08 -0.15 -14.10
C GLU A 65 0.58 0.63 -12.97
N ARG A 66 0.01 1.76 -12.55
CA ARG A 66 0.53 2.51 -11.39
C ARG A 66 0.49 1.68 -10.11
N TYR A 67 -0.64 1.04 -9.81
CA TYR A 67 -0.74 0.19 -8.61
C TYR A 67 0.18 -1.03 -8.67
N GLN A 68 0.39 -1.60 -9.87
CA GLN A 68 1.36 -2.67 -10.05
C GLN A 68 2.77 -2.19 -9.72
N ASN A 69 3.18 -1.01 -10.19
CA ASN A 69 4.49 -0.43 -9.88
C ASN A 69 4.63 -0.13 -8.38
N GLU A 70 3.63 0.50 -7.76
CA GLU A 70 3.60 0.76 -6.31
C GLU A 70 3.71 -0.54 -5.48
N SER A 71 3.16 -1.66 -5.98
CA SER A 71 3.29 -2.96 -5.33
C SER A 71 4.71 -3.54 -5.36
N GLN A 72 5.54 -3.10 -6.32
CA GLN A 72 6.92 -3.57 -6.52
C GLN A 72 7.97 -2.65 -5.88
N GLU A 73 7.66 -1.38 -5.60
CA GLU A 73 8.57 -0.43 -4.97
C GLU A 73 8.84 -0.71 -3.47
N LEU A 74 8.24 -1.76 -2.90
CA LEU A 74 8.47 -2.22 -1.53
C LEU A 74 9.68 -3.15 -1.47
N HIS A 75 10.88 -2.58 -1.58
CA HIS A 75 12.14 -3.29 -1.36
C HIS A 75 13.03 -2.54 -0.36
#